data_AF-T1B445-F1
#
_entry.id   AF-T1B445-F1
#
_cell.length_a   1.000
_cell.length_b   1.000
_cell.length_c   1.000
_cell.angle_alpha   90.00
_cell.angle_beta   90.00
_cell.angle_gamma   90.00
#
_symmetry.space_group_name_H-M   'P 1'
#
loop_
_entity.id
_entity.type
_entity.pdbx_description
1 polymer ?
#
loop_
_entity_poly.entity_id
_entity_poly.type
_entity_poly.pdbx_seq_one_letter_code
_entity_poly.pdbx_strand_id
1 'polypeptide(L)'
;MLDVRLLFSCLTDADFLDTEAHFNGNGSGKQPRAAGATLDPAVALSALDRFMADSIRHGSRATDDVHTVRETLWRACGDAATAAPGAFTLTAPTGSGKTLAMLRFALEHARKHGLNRIVLAVPFLTVIEQTAAIYRRVFADFPANFVLEHHSLAGVGEESEREDAESGASRQRRLLSENWDAPIVLTTNVQLLESLF
;
A
#
# COMPACT_ATOMS: atom_id res chain seq x y z
N MET A 1 -19.63 19.59 -1.79
CA MET A 1 -18.47 20.25 -2.45
C MET A 1 -17.34 19.27 -2.75
N LEU A 2 -17.19 18.17 -1.99
CA LEU A 2 -16.25 17.09 -2.30
C LEU A 2 -16.55 16.43 -3.65
N ASP A 3 -17.83 16.26 -3.98
CA ASP A 3 -18.29 15.64 -5.23
C ASP A 3 -17.83 16.41 -6.48
N VAL A 4 -17.83 17.75 -6.44
CA VAL A 4 -17.31 18.61 -7.52
C VAL A 4 -15.80 18.43 -7.68
N ARG A 5 -15.08 18.29 -6.56
CA ARG A 5 -13.62 18.07 -6.57
C ARG A 5 -13.26 16.69 -7.09
N LEU A 6 -14.02 15.67 -6.71
CA LEU A 6 -13.87 14.31 -7.24
C LEU A 6 -14.07 14.31 -8.76
N LEU A 7 -15.13 14.95 -9.26
CA LEU A 7 -15.37 15.04 -10.71
C LEU A 7 -14.28 15.83 -11.43
N PHE A 8 -13.79 16.92 -10.83
CA PHE A 8 -12.67 17.69 -11.38
C PHE A 8 -11.38 16.86 -11.40
N SER A 9 -11.10 16.09 -10.34
CA SER A 9 -9.98 15.14 -10.27
C SER A 9 -10.08 14.09 -11.36
N CYS A 10 -11.25 13.45 -11.56
CA CYS A 10 -11.46 12.50 -12.65
C CYS A 10 -11.27 13.13 -14.04
N LEU A 11 -11.73 14.36 -14.25
CA LEU A 11 -11.54 15.07 -15.52
C LEU A 11 -10.07 15.37 -15.79
N THR A 12 -9.38 15.87 -14.77
CA THR A 12 -7.95 16.19 -14.82
C THR A 12 -7.15 14.92 -15.12
N ASP A 13 -7.45 13.84 -14.40
CA ASP A 13 -6.82 12.54 -14.61
C ASP A 13 -7.01 12.00 -16.02
N ALA A 14 -8.24 12.08 -16.56
CA ALA A 14 -8.52 11.67 -17.93
C ALA A 14 -7.73 12.49 -18.97
N ASP A 15 -7.56 13.80 -18.76
CA ASP A 15 -6.79 14.67 -19.64
C ASP A 15 -5.29 14.34 -19.59
N PHE A 16 -4.73 14.08 -18.39
CA PHE A 16 -3.35 13.65 -18.22
C PHE A 16 -3.09 12.28 -18.88
N LEU A 17 -3.96 11.30 -18.64
CA LEU A 17 -3.83 9.95 -19.22
C LEU A 17 -3.96 9.98 -20.74
N ASP A 18 -4.87 10.77 -21.30
CA ASP A 18 -5.04 10.89 -22.75
C ASP A 18 -3.84 11.60 -23.41
N THR A 19 -3.34 12.66 -22.76
CA THR A 19 -2.14 13.39 -23.20
C THR A 19 -0.91 12.48 -23.18
N GLU A 20 -0.69 11.77 -22.09
CA GLU A 20 0.41 10.82 -21.99
C GLU A 20 0.30 9.70 -23.03
N ALA A 21 -0.89 9.13 -23.21
CA ALA A 21 -1.11 8.10 -24.22
C ALA A 21 -0.81 8.60 -25.63
N HIS A 22 -1.09 9.88 -25.91
CA HIS A 22 -0.72 10.52 -27.17
C HIS A 22 0.80 10.60 -27.35
N PHE A 23 1.54 11.07 -26.36
CA PHE A 23 2.99 11.21 -26.44
C PHE A 23 3.76 9.87 -26.43
N ASN A 24 3.23 8.85 -25.76
CA ASN A 24 3.77 7.48 -25.80
C ASN A 24 3.39 6.74 -27.09
N GLY A 25 2.42 7.25 -27.85
CA GLY A 25 1.95 6.65 -29.08
C GLY A 25 2.99 6.59 -30.19
N ASN A 26 2.72 5.76 -31.20
CA ASN A 26 3.53 5.68 -32.41
C ASN A 26 2.63 5.74 -33.65
N GLY A 27 3.15 5.38 -34.84
CA GLY A 27 2.37 5.37 -36.09
C GLY A 27 1.08 4.54 -36.06
N SER A 28 0.86 3.74 -35.01
CA SER A 28 -0.32 2.91 -34.77
C SER A 28 -1.39 3.57 -33.87
N GLY A 29 -1.14 4.79 -33.38
CA GLY A 29 -2.05 5.54 -32.49
C GLY A 29 -1.52 5.73 -31.07
N LYS A 30 -2.41 6.21 -30.17
CA LYS A 30 -2.11 6.44 -28.75
C LYS A 30 -1.76 5.13 -28.05
N GLN A 31 -0.78 5.16 -27.14
CA GLN A 31 -0.41 4.03 -26.28
C GLN A 31 -0.62 4.38 -24.81
N PRO A 32 -1.72 3.94 -24.18
CA PRO A 32 -1.93 4.11 -22.75
C PRO A 32 -0.81 3.47 -21.92
N ARG A 33 -0.51 4.04 -20.75
CA ARG A 33 0.41 3.42 -19.79
C ARG A 33 -0.09 2.04 -19.37
N ALA A 34 0.84 1.16 -19.00
CA ALA A 34 0.47 -0.13 -18.43
C ALA A 34 -0.25 0.09 -17.08
N ALA A 35 -1.37 -0.60 -16.89
CA ALA A 35 -2.08 -0.57 -15.62
C ALA A 35 -1.20 -1.15 -14.50
N GLY A 36 -1.37 -0.61 -13.30
CA GLY A 36 -0.76 -1.09 -12.09
C GLY A 36 -1.18 -2.52 -11.75
N ALA A 37 -0.45 -3.12 -10.81
CA ALA A 37 -0.81 -4.44 -10.31
C ALA A 37 -2.19 -4.40 -9.64
N THR A 38 -2.96 -5.47 -9.82
CA THR A 38 -4.25 -5.64 -9.14
C THR A 38 -4.07 -6.37 -7.82
N LEU A 39 -4.84 -6.00 -6.79
CA LEU A 39 -4.88 -6.74 -5.54
C LEU A 39 -5.63 -8.06 -5.76
N ASP A 40 -4.94 -9.19 -5.56
CA ASP A 40 -5.56 -10.47 -5.24
C ASP A 40 -5.44 -10.69 -3.72
N PRO A 41 -6.51 -10.48 -2.94
CA PRO A 41 -6.46 -10.61 -1.50
C PRO A 41 -6.11 -12.01 -1.04
N ALA A 42 -6.49 -13.07 -1.76
CA ALA A 42 -6.23 -14.44 -1.36
C ALA A 42 -4.74 -14.80 -1.51
N VAL A 43 -4.13 -14.38 -2.62
CA VAL A 43 -2.68 -14.54 -2.84
C VAL A 43 -1.89 -13.70 -1.84
N ALA A 44 -2.29 -12.45 -1.61
CA ALA A 44 -1.66 -11.57 -0.64
C ALA A 44 -1.76 -12.08 0.81
N LEU A 45 -2.92 -12.63 1.21
CA LEU A 45 -3.08 -13.28 2.52
C LEU A 45 -2.17 -14.49 2.67
N SER A 46 -2.07 -15.32 1.62
CA SER A 46 -1.20 -16.51 1.64
C SER A 46 0.27 -16.13 1.83
N ALA A 47 0.71 -15.04 1.21
CA ALA A 47 2.06 -14.50 1.40
C ALA A 47 2.29 -13.98 2.83
N LEU A 48 1.30 -13.26 3.38
CA LEU A 48 1.33 -12.80 4.76
C LEU A 48 1.39 -13.96 5.77
N ASP A 49 0.59 -15.00 5.58
CA ASP A 49 0.59 -16.18 6.45
C ASP A 49 1.94 -16.92 6.40
N ARG A 50 2.53 -17.06 5.21
CA ARG A 50 3.88 -17.62 5.04
C ARG A 50 4.93 -16.77 5.78
N PHE A 51 4.91 -15.46 5.58
CA PHE A 51 5.82 -14.54 6.28
C PHE A 51 5.66 -14.64 7.81
N MET A 52 4.44 -14.73 8.30
CA MET A 52 4.16 -14.90 9.74
C MET A 52 4.72 -16.22 10.28
N ALA A 53 4.55 -17.32 9.54
CA ALA A 53 5.09 -18.62 9.92
C ALA A 53 6.61 -18.61 9.96
N ASP A 54 7.25 -18.15 8.88
CA ASP A 54 8.69 -18.33 8.65
C ASP A 54 9.56 -17.26 9.33
N SER A 55 9.07 -16.03 9.45
CA SER A 55 9.89 -14.89 9.91
C SER A 55 9.52 -14.34 11.29
N ILE A 56 8.26 -14.52 11.72
CA ILE A 56 7.75 -13.88 12.95
C ILE A 56 7.56 -14.89 14.08
N ARG A 57 6.94 -16.03 13.77
CA ARG A 57 6.65 -17.09 14.74
C ARG A 57 7.83 -18.03 14.90
N HIS A 58 8.52 -18.36 13.81
CA HIS A 58 9.73 -19.17 13.87
C HIS A 58 10.86 -18.44 14.63
N GLY A 59 11.39 -19.06 15.69
CA GLY A 59 12.55 -18.55 16.44
C GLY A 59 12.30 -17.30 17.28
N SER A 60 11.03 -16.94 17.54
CA SER A 60 10.70 -15.77 18.36
C SER A 60 11.22 -15.93 19.80
N ARG A 61 11.92 -14.91 20.31
CA ARG A 61 12.47 -14.86 21.67
C ARG A 61 11.61 -14.03 22.63
N ALA A 62 10.40 -13.68 22.23
CA ALA A 62 9.51 -12.89 23.08
C ALA A 62 9.03 -13.74 24.26
N THR A 63 8.63 -13.07 25.35
CA THR A 63 8.02 -13.76 26.49
C THR A 63 6.65 -14.31 26.10
N ASP A 64 6.19 -15.35 26.80
CA ASP A 64 4.89 -15.98 26.55
C ASP A 64 3.72 -14.97 26.65
N ASP A 65 3.82 -14.00 27.56
CA ASP A 65 2.84 -12.91 27.68
C ASP A 65 2.76 -12.06 26.41
N VAL A 66 3.91 -11.68 25.85
CA VAL A 66 3.98 -10.88 24.61
C VAL A 66 3.45 -11.69 23.42
N HIS A 67 3.76 -12.98 23.37
CA HIS A 67 3.20 -13.89 22.38
C HIS A 67 1.68 -13.95 22.44
N THR A 68 1.13 -14.11 23.65
CA THR A 68 -0.31 -14.17 23.88
C THR A 68 -1.00 -12.89 23.41
N VAL A 69 -0.44 -11.73 23.75
CA VAL A 69 -0.99 -10.43 23.32
C VAL A 69 -0.96 -10.30 21.79
N ARG A 70 0.14 -10.69 21.15
CA ARG A 70 0.27 -10.63 19.67
C ARG A 70 -0.72 -11.56 18.98
N GLU A 71 -0.87 -12.78 19.44
CA GLU A 71 -1.82 -13.74 18.86
C GLU A 71 -3.28 -13.33 19.11
N THR A 72 -3.58 -12.76 20.28
CA THR A 72 -4.90 -12.21 20.58
C THR A 72 -5.23 -11.06 19.63
N LEU A 73 -4.31 -10.12 19.43
CA LEU A 73 -4.48 -9.02 18.48
C LEU A 73 -4.65 -9.53 17.05
N TRP A 74 -3.80 -10.48 16.65
CA TRP A 74 -3.84 -11.11 15.33
C TRP A 74 -5.21 -11.72 15.05
N ARG A 75 -5.76 -12.50 15.98
CA ARG A 75 -7.10 -13.11 15.87
C ARG A 75 -8.21 -12.07 15.84
N ALA A 76 -8.20 -11.12 16.76
CA ALA A 76 -9.20 -10.06 16.83
C ALA A 76 -9.31 -9.27 15.51
N CYS A 77 -8.18 -8.96 14.88
CA CYS A 77 -8.14 -8.33 13.56
C CYS A 77 -8.72 -9.22 12.45
N GLY A 78 -8.47 -10.52 12.47
CA GLY A 78 -9.06 -11.46 11.51
C GLY A 78 -10.58 -11.57 11.65
N ASP A 79 -11.07 -11.66 12.89
CA ASP A 79 -12.50 -11.80 13.17
C ASP A 79 -13.26 -10.50 12.81
N ALA A 80 -12.71 -9.35 13.20
CA ALA A 80 -13.30 -8.04 12.90
C ALA A 80 -13.40 -7.75 11.39
N ALA A 81 -12.48 -8.30 10.58
CA ALA A 81 -12.47 -8.09 9.13
C ALA A 81 -13.74 -8.63 8.43
N THR A 82 -14.45 -9.57 9.06
CA THR A 82 -15.68 -10.16 8.50
C THR A 82 -16.92 -9.27 8.65
N ALA A 83 -16.86 -8.24 9.50
CA ALA A 83 -17.95 -7.30 9.70
C ALA A 83 -18.22 -6.46 8.45
N ALA A 84 -19.40 -5.83 8.40
CA ALA A 84 -19.77 -4.94 7.31
C ALA A 84 -18.79 -3.75 7.20
N PRO A 85 -18.59 -3.19 5.98
CA PRO A 85 -17.73 -2.02 5.80
C PRO A 85 -18.16 -0.85 6.68
N GLY A 86 -17.19 -0.19 7.31
CA GLY A 86 -17.44 0.88 8.27
C GLY A 86 -16.16 1.34 8.96
N ALA A 87 -16.33 2.04 10.08
CA ALA A 87 -15.21 2.51 10.88
C ALA A 87 -14.85 1.47 11.96
N PHE A 88 -13.56 1.18 12.08
CA PHE A 88 -13.00 0.27 13.07
C PHE A 88 -11.92 0.98 13.88
N THR A 89 -11.74 0.58 15.13
CA THR A 89 -10.68 1.10 15.99
C THR A 89 -9.81 -0.03 16.50
N LEU A 90 -8.50 0.12 16.34
CA LEU A 90 -7.51 -0.83 16.86
C LEU A 90 -6.69 -0.14 17.96
N THR A 91 -6.98 -0.47 19.21
CA THR A 91 -6.22 0.04 20.36
C THR A 91 -5.32 -1.05 20.91
N ALA A 92 -4.01 -0.87 20.77
CA ALA A 92 -3.01 -1.79 21.33
C ALA A 92 -1.70 -1.05 21.64
N PRO A 93 -0.92 -1.50 22.64
CA PRO A 93 0.37 -0.89 22.97
C PRO A 93 1.38 -1.02 21.81
N THR A 94 2.44 -0.21 21.83
CA THR A 94 3.58 -0.39 20.91
C THR A 94 4.21 -1.77 21.12
N GLY A 95 4.76 -2.37 20.05
CA GLY A 95 5.35 -3.72 20.11
C GLY A 95 4.37 -4.91 20.08
N SER A 96 3.06 -4.66 20.11
CA SER A 96 1.99 -5.68 20.04
C SER A 96 1.75 -6.28 18.65
N GLY A 97 2.47 -5.83 17.62
CA GLY A 97 2.34 -6.37 16.25
C GLY A 97 1.26 -5.71 15.38
N LYS A 98 0.82 -4.50 15.72
CA LYS A 98 -0.22 -3.74 14.97
C LYS A 98 0.02 -3.70 13.47
N THR A 99 1.25 -3.47 13.01
CA THR A 99 1.56 -3.31 11.58
C THR A 99 1.10 -4.50 10.72
N LEU A 100 1.39 -5.72 11.16
CA LEU A 100 0.99 -6.94 10.44
C LEU A 100 -0.47 -7.30 10.74
N ALA A 101 -0.96 -7.07 11.95
CA ALA A 101 -2.37 -7.32 12.30
C ALA A 101 -3.34 -6.41 11.51
N MET A 102 -2.97 -5.15 11.30
CA MET A 102 -3.71 -4.22 10.44
C MET A 102 -3.69 -4.67 8.97
N LEU A 103 -2.56 -5.15 8.47
CA LEU A 103 -2.48 -5.72 7.12
C LEU A 103 -3.39 -6.93 6.96
N ARG A 104 -3.38 -7.84 7.94
CA ARG A 104 -4.30 -8.99 7.97
C ARG A 104 -5.74 -8.53 7.90
N PHE A 105 -6.15 -7.60 8.78
CA PHE A 105 -7.50 -7.05 8.77
C PHE A 105 -7.86 -6.50 7.38
N ALA A 106 -6.99 -5.64 6.82
CA ALA A 106 -7.26 -4.97 5.55
C ALA A 106 -7.39 -5.96 4.39
N LEU A 107 -6.49 -6.95 4.31
CA LEU A 107 -6.55 -7.99 3.27
C LEU A 107 -7.77 -8.90 3.42
N GLU A 108 -8.12 -9.29 4.65
CA GLU A 108 -9.31 -10.10 4.89
C GLU A 108 -10.60 -9.35 4.58
N HIS A 109 -10.66 -8.08 4.95
CA HIS A 109 -11.79 -7.22 4.66
C HIS A 109 -11.92 -6.99 3.15
N ALA A 110 -10.79 -6.78 2.45
CA ALA A 110 -10.75 -6.68 1.00
C ALA A 110 -11.24 -7.96 0.32
N ARG A 111 -10.80 -9.13 0.80
CA ARG A 111 -11.28 -10.43 0.30
C ARG A 111 -12.78 -10.59 0.48
N LYS A 112 -13.30 -10.24 1.66
CA LYS A 112 -14.71 -10.44 2.01
C LYS A 112 -15.65 -9.54 1.20
N HIS A 113 -15.23 -8.31 0.93
CA HIS A 113 -16.08 -7.26 0.35
C HIS A 113 -15.70 -6.86 -1.08
N GLY A 114 -14.72 -7.54 -1.69
CA GLY A 114 -14.30 -7.27 -3.07
C GLY A 114 -13.59 -5.91 -3.23
N LEU A 115 -12.87 -5.46 -2.19
CA LEU A 115 -12.10 -4.22 -2.27
C LEU A 115 -10.79 -4.47 -3.02
N ASN A 116 -10.37 -3.49 -3.82
CA ASN A 116 -9.26 -3.62 -4.76
C ASN A 116 -7.97 -2.93 -4.31
N ARG A 117 -8.00 -2.15 -3.22
CA ARG A 117 -6.86 -1.34 -2.76
C ARG A 117 -6.86 -1.17 -1.26
N ILE A 118 -5.66 -1.15 -0.68
CA ILE A 118 -5.41 -0.80 0.72
C ILE A 118 -4.59 0.49 0.74
N VAL A 119 -5.11 1.51 1.42
CA VAL A 119 -4.38 2.76 1.65
C VAL A 119 -4.10 2.91 3.14
N LEU A 120 -2.83 2.99 3.50
CA LEU A 120 -2.39 3.26 4.87
C LEU A 120 -1.85 4.68 4.96
N ALA A 121 -2.55 5.53 5.69
CA ALA A 121 -2.10 6.88 6.02
C ALA A 121 -1.59 6.93 7.47
N VAL A 122 -0.38 7.46 7.66
CA VAL A 122 0.24 7.62 8.99
C VAL A 122 0.85 9.03 9.15
N PRO A 123 1.02 9.53 10.37
CA PRO A 123 1.45 10.92 10.57
C PRO A 123 2.95 11.19 10.35
N PHE A 124 3.81 10.18 10.41
CA PHE A 124 5.27 10.36 10.37
C PHE A 124 5.92 9.53 9.27
N LEU A 125 6.86 10.14 8.55
CA LEU A 125 7.63 9.49 7.47
C LEU A 125 8.38 8.27 7.97
N THR A 126 9.01 8.36 9.15
CA THR A 126 9.75 7.22 9.74
C THR A 126 8.87 6.00 10.00
N VAL A 127 7.58 6.21 10.27
CA VAL A 127 6.61 5.12 10.44
C VAL A 127 6.21 4.52 9.09
N ILE A 128 6.12 5.35 8.04
CA ILE A 128 5.90 4.90 6.66
C ILE A 128 7.05 4.00 6.23
N GLU A 129 8.29 4.49 6.31
CA GLU A 129 9.49 3.79 5.86
C GLU A 129 9.63 2.43 6.56
N GLN A 130 9.40 2.39 7.88
CA GLN A 130 9.41 1.14 8.65
C GLN A 130 8.30 0.17 8.20
N THR A 131 7.10 0.68 7.96
CA THR A 131 5.97 -0.14 7.51
C THR A 131 6.20 -0.66 6.09
N ALA A 132 6.73 0.19 5.20
CA ALA A 132 7.07 -0.14 3.83
C ALA A 132 8.13 -1.23 3.77
N ALA A 133 9.20 -1.11 4.57
CA ALA A 133 10.23 -2.14 4.65
C ALA A 133 9.66 -3.50 5.09
N ILE A 134 8.73 -3.51 6.05
CA ILE A 134 8.06 -4.74 6.48
C ILE A 134 7.18 -5.30 5.36
N TYR A 135 6.34 -4.46 4.73
CA TYR A 135 5.42 -4.93 3.68
C TYR A 135 6.17 -5.39 2.43
N ARG A 136 7.27 -4.73 2.03
CA ARG A 136 8.15 -5.19 0.95
C ARG A 136 8.71 -6.59 1.22
N ARG A 137 9.05 -6.90 2.47
CA ARG A 137 9.50 -8.25 2.85
C ARG A 137 8.38 -9.28 2.79
N VAL A 138 7.15 -8.90 3.15
CA VAL A 138 5.97 -9.77 3.02
C VAL A 138 5.69 -10.09 1.55
N PHE A 139 5.82 -9.08 0.68
CA PHE A 139 5.48 -9.16 -0.75
C PHE A 139 6.73 -9.19 -1.65
N ALA A 140 7.82 -9.79 -1.19
CA ALA A 140 9.09 -9.80 -1.94
C ALA A 140 8.99 -10.49 -3.31
N ASP A 141 8.11 -11.49 -3.42
CA ASP A 141 7.87 -12.26 -4.65
C ASP A 141 6.78 -11.64 -5.55
N PHE A 142 6.24 -10.47 -5.20
CA PHE A 142 5.17 -9.80 -5.94
C PHE A 142 5.75 -8.83 -6.98
N PRO A 143 4.93 -8.38 -7.95
CA PRO A 143 5.37 -7.39 -8.93
C PRO A 143 5.99 -6.15 -8.28
N ALA A 144 6.95 -5.53 -8.97
CA ALA A 144 7.51 -4.25 -8.56
C ALA A 144 6.38 -3.24 -8.30
N ASN A 145 6.54 -2.41 -7.26
CA ASN A 145 5.56 -1.42 -6.81
C ASN A 145 4.21 -1.98 -6.32
N PHE A 146 4.13 -3.27 -5.95
CA PHE A 146 2.96 -3.80 -5.23
C PHE A 146 2.67 -3.03 -3.93
N VAL A 147 3.73 -2.56 -3.27
CA VAL A 147 3.70 -1.60 -2.17
C VAL A 147 4.29 -0.28 -2.66
N LEU A 148 3.44 0.73 -2.80
CA LEU A 148 3.79 2.07 -3.24
C LEU A 148 3.90 3.00 -2.03
N GLU A 149 5.04 3.66 -1.87
CA GLU A 149 5.19 4.78 -0.93
C GLU A 149 4.92 6.09 -1.66
N HIS A 150 4.06 6.93 -1.11
CA HIS A 150 3.73 8.24 -1.66
C HIS A 150 3.76 9.29 -0.55
N HIS A 151 4.90 9.98 -0.45
CA HIS A 151 5.14 11.10 0.44
C HIS A 151 6.24 12.01 -0.16
N SER A 152 6.44 13.19 0.40
CA SER A 152 7.38 14.21 -0.13
C SER A 152 8.84 13.76 -0.28
N LEU A 153 9.24 12.68 0.39
CA LEU A 153 10.58 12.08 0.31
C LEU A 153 10.59 10.69 -0.36
N ALA A 154 9.43 10.23 -0.87
CA ALA A 154 9.35 8.93 -1.53
C ALA A 154 10.20 8.95 -2.81
N GLY A 155 11.18 8.05 -2.90
CA GLY A 155 12.17 8.02 -3.99
C GLY A 155 13.46 8.80 -3.74
N VAL A 156 13.63 9.42 -2.55
CA VAL A 156 14.87 10.12 -2.17
C VAL A 156 15.83 9.22 -1.36
N GLY A 157 15.32 8.15 -0.73
CA GLY A 157 16.11 7.22 0.08
C GLY A 157 16.17 5.82 -0.52
N GLU A 158 17.40 5.30 -0.68
CA GLU A 158 17.80 3.94 -1.14
C GLU A 158 18.11 3.73 -2.64
N GLU A 159 18.08 4.75 -3.50
CA GLU A 159 18.83 4.69 -4.76
C GLU A 159 20.16 5.40 -4.55
N SER A 160 21.25 4.63 -4.59
CA SER A 160 22.63 5.13 -4.50
C SER A 160 22.82 6.40 -5.33
N GLU A 161 23.55 7.36 -4.79
CA GLU A 161 23.94 8.68 -5.34
C GLU A 161 24.72 8.62 -6.67
N ARG A 162 24.30 7.81 -7.64
CA ARG A 162 24.95 7.61 -8.93
C ARG A 162 23.90 7.30 -9.97
N GLU A 163 23.16 8.31 -10.40
CA GLU A 163 22.77 8.52 -11.79
C GLU A 163 21.87 9.75 -11.87
N ASP A 164 22.39 10.84 -12.45
CA ASP A 164 21.68 12.08 -12.79
C ASP A 164 20.64 11.89 -13.94
N ALA A 165 20.10 10.69 -14.08
CA ALA A 165 19.03 10.34 -15.01
C ALA A 165 17.93 9.68 -14.19
N GLU A 166 16.69 10.19 -14.25
CA GLU A 166 15.53 9.52 -13.68
C GLU A 166 15.51 8.05 -14.13
N SER A 167 15.90 7.14 -13.25
CA SER A 167 15.80 5.70 -13.50
C SER A 167 14.36 5.36 -13.89
N GLY A 168 14.17 4.44 -14.85
CA GLY A 168 12.85 4.01 -15.29
C GLY A 168 11.95 3.54 -14.12
N ALA A 169 12.55 3.03 -13.04
CA ALA A 169 11.84 2.66 -11.82
C ALA A 169 11.31 3.88 -11.04
N SER A 170 12.08 4.97 -10.96
CA SER A 170 11.67 6.23 -10.32
C SER A 170 10.53 6.90 -11.11
N ARG A 171 10.66 6.93 -12.45
CA ARG A 171 9.58 7.42 -13.33
C ARG A 171 8.30 6.61 -13.20
N GLN A 172 8.40 5.28 -13.19
CA GLN A 172 7.24 4.41 -12.98
C GLN A 172 6.59 4.65 -11.62
N ARG A 173 7.37 4.77 -10.54
CA ARG A 173 6.85 5.04 -9.20
C ARG A 173 6.08 6.36 -9.14
N ARG A 174 6.61 7.41 -9.79
CA ARG A 174 5.95 8.72 -9.90
C ARG A 174 4.61 8.62 -10.64
N LEU A 175 4.57 7.95 -11.80
CA LEU A 175 3.33 7.73 -12.55
C LEU A 175 2.29 6.96 -11.72
N LEU A 176 2.71 5.92 -10.98
CA LEU A 176 1.79 5.18 -10.11
C LEU A 176 1.26 6.04 -8.94
N SER A 177 2.04 7.00 -8.45
CA SER A 177 1.62 7.92 -7.39
C SER A 177 0.61 8.98 -7.82
N GLU A 178 0.53 9.30 -9.13
CA GLU A 178 -0.47 10.23 -9.67
C GLU A 178 -1.90 9.66 -9.50
N ASN A 179 -2.07 8.35 -9.72
CA ASN A 179 -3.38 7.67 -9.73
C ASN A 179 -3.59 6.73 -8.54
N TRP A 180 -2.59 6.62 -7.65
CA TRP A 180 -2.50 5.56 -6.64
C TRP A 180 -2.71 4.17 -7.25
N ASP A 181 -2.08 3.92 -8.40
CA ASP A 181 -2.28 2.70 -9.19
C ASP A 181 -1.45 1.52 -8.66
N ALA A 182 -1.60 1.22 -7.38
CA ALA A 182 -0.96 0.09 -6.71
C ALA A 182 -1.94 -0.60 -5.75
N PRO A 183 -1.75 -1.90 -5.45
CA PRO A 183 -2.55 -2.66 -4.49
C PRO A 183 -2.47 -2.11 -3.07
N ILE A 184 -1.28 -1.73 -2.62
CA ILE A 184 -1.03 -1.18 -1.29
C ILE A 184 -0.32 0.16 -1.43
N VAL A 185 -0.94 1.22 -0.90
CA VAL A 185 -0.40 2.57 -0.91
C VAL A 185 -0.13 3.02 0.52
N LEU A 186 1.11 3.42 0.79
CA LEU A 186 1.55 3.96 2.06
C LEU A 186 1.79 5.46 1.90
N THR A 187 1.10 6.27 2.68
CA THR A 187 1.13 7.72 2.52
C THR A 187 1.05 8.44 3.87
N THR A 188 1.24 9.76 3.85
CA THR A 188 1.05 10.58 5.04
C THR A 188 -0.41 11.02 5.18
N ASN A 189 -0.83 11.38 6.39
CA ASN A 189 -2.15 11.99 6.59
C ASN A 189 -2.31 13.29 5.78
N VAL A 190 -1.25 14.10 5.69
CA VAL A 190 -1.26 15.34 4.90
C VAL A 190 -1.45 15.02 3.42
N GLN A 191 -0.64 14.11 2.88
CA GLN A 191 -0.74 13.69 1.48
C GLN A 191 -2.08 13.03 1.16
N LEU A 192 -2.65 12.22 2.06
CA LEU A 192 -4.00 11.66 1.88
C LEU A 192 -5.04 12.77 1.75
N LEU A 193 -4.99 13.78 2.62
CA LEU A 193 -5.92 14.90 2.55
C LEU A 193 -5.69 15.73 1.28
N GLU A 194 -4.45 16.01 0.92
CA GLU A 194 -4.10 16.71 -0.32
C GLU A 194 -4.54 15.93 -1.57
N SER A 195 -4.47 14.60 -1.56
CA SER A 195 -4.95 13.77 -2.67
C SER A 195 -6.48 13.67 -2.75
N LEU A 196 -7.22 14.10 -1.73
CA LEU A 196 -8.67 14.28 -1.78
C LEU A 196 -9.08 15.68 -2.27
N PHE A 197 -8.12 16.57 -2.56
CA PHE A 197 -8.32 17.98 -2.92
C PHE A 197 -7.65 18.37 -4.23
#